data_AF-A0A4Q0I4J0-F1
#
_entry.id   AF-A0A4Q0I4J0-F1
#
_cell.length_a   1.000
_cell.length_b   1.000
_cell.length_c   1.000
_cell.angle_alpha   90.00
_cell.angle_beta   90.00
_cell.angle_gamma   90.00
#
_symmetry.space_group_name_H-M   'P 1'
#
loop_
_entity.id
_entity.type
_entity.pdbx_description
1 polymer ?
#
loop_
_entity_poly.entity_id
_entity_poly.type
_entity_poly.pdbx_seq_one_letter_code
_entity_poly.pdbx_strand_id
1 'polypeptide(L)'
;MEYMFYYFSLFGVLVSLIICLYFKSFDFKSSIIGIVTVAFSMVYETVLGGYFGLYYYLNPKDSIIYMVLSAILLYPALNIIYTMFLPKKKKAILGYTATWMIAMLIFEYFSVISGTVVFTGWKPFPWSVVTYIVTYLWVYLIYRYLSNKRLSLKLS
;
A
#
# COMPACT_ATOMS: atom_id res chain seq x y z
N MET A 1 10.11 -18.27 10.56
CA MET A 1 8.70 -17.78 10.61
C MET A 1 8.53 -16.49 9.82
N GLU A 2 9.48 -15.57 9.92
CA GLU A 2 9.54 -14.29 9.20
C GLU A 2 9.29 -14.41 7.69
N TYR A 3 10.00 -15.30 7.00
CA TYR A 3 9.81 -15.56 5.56
C TYR A 3 8.41 -16.08 5.23
N MET A 4 7.89 -17.00 6.05
CA MET A 4 6.53 -17.54 5.85
C MET A 4 5.50 -16.42 5.99
N PHE A 5 5.61 -15.57 7.02
CA PHE A 5 4.71 -14.44 7.21
C PHE A 5 4.78 -13.45 6.04
N TYR A 6 5.98 -13.15 5.55
CA TYR A 6 6.17 -12.29 4.37
C TYR A 6 5.43 -12.85 3.15
N TYR A 7 5.69 -14.10 2.78
CA TYR A 7 5.08 -14.71 1.60
C TYR A 7 3.57 -14.93 1.78
N PHE A 8 3.09 -15.27 2.98
CA PHE A 8 1.66 -15.37 3.25
C PHE A 8 0.96 -14.01 3.19
N SER A 9 1.61 -12.94 3.65
CA SER A 9 1.06 -11.59 3.54
C SER A 9 0.97 -11.15 2.08
N LEU A 10 2.05 -11.36 1.32
CA LEU A 10 2.09 -11.07 -0.12
C LEU A 10 1.00 -11.86 -0.87
N PHE A 11 0.98 -13.18 -0.68
CA PHE A 11 -0.01 -14.04 -1.31
C PHE A 11 -1.44 -13.70 -0.86
N GLY A 12 -1.64 -13.46 0.43
CA GLY A 12 -2.95 -13.12 1.01
C GLY A 12 -3.50 -11.80 0.45
N VAL A 13 -2.66 -10.79 0.25
CA VAL A 13 -3.06 -9.53 -0.39
C VAL A 13 -3.40 -9.74 -1.86
N LEU A 14 -2.61 -10.51 -2.60
CA LEU A 14 -2.88 -10.80 -4.02
C LEU A 14 -4.16 -11.60 -4.20
N VAL A 15 -4.40 -12.61 -3.36
CA VAL A 15 -5.66 -13.37 -3.33
C VAL A 15 -6.82 -12.46 -2.95
N SER A 16 -6.65 -11.59 -1.97
CA SER A 16 -7.68 -10.60 -1.59
C SER A 16 -8.02 -9.68 -2.75
N LEU A 17 -7.03 -9.22 -3.53
CA LEU A 17 -7.26 -8.44 -4.75
C LEU A 17 -8.07 -9.24 -5.77
N ILE A 18 -7.69 -10.49 -6.04
CA ILE A 18 -8.44 -11.37 -6.96
C ILE A 18 -9.89 -11.54 -6.50
N ILE A 19 -10.11 -11.81 -5.22
CA ILE A 19 -11.45 -11.92 -4.63
C ILE A 19 -12.22 -10.60 -4.81
N CYS A 20 -11.59 -9.46 -4.55
CA CYS A 20 -12.19 -8.14 -4.72
C CYS A 20 -12.62 -7.85 -6.16
N LEU A 21 -11.87 -8.34 -7.15
CA LEU A 21 -12.19 -8.21 -8.57
C LEU A 21 -13.48 -8.96 -8.95
N TYR A 22 -13.87 -10.02 -8.22
CA TYR A 22 -15.17 -10.67 -8.41
C TYR A 22 -16.33 -9.82 -7.89
N PHE A 23 -16.12 -9.03 -6.83
CA PHE A 23 -17.18 -8.20 -6.24
C PHE A 23 -17.33 -6.82 -6.90
N LYS A 24 -16.26 -6.30 -7.51
CA LYS A 24 -16.26 -4.96 -8.08
C LYS A 24 -15.35 -4.87 -9.30
N SER A 25 -15.83 -4.20 -10.34
CA SER A 25 -15.06 -4.04 -11.58
C SER A 25 -13.79 -3.22 -11.34
N PHE A 26 -12.71 -3.67 -11.97
CA PHE A 26 -11.44 -2.96 -12.02
C PHE A 26 -11.60 -1.72 -12.90
N ASP A 27 -11.43 -0.55 -12.29
CA ASP A 27 -11.53 0.75 -12.99
C ASP A 27 -10.12 1.20 -13.40
N PHE A 28 -10.01 1.81 -14.59
CA PHE A 28 -8.76 2.39 -15.10
C PHE A 28 -8.10 3.35 -14.09
N LYS A 29 -8.91 4.06 -13.31
CA LYS A 29 -8.41 4.96 -12.26
C LYS A 29 -7.69 4.21 -11.16
N SER A 30 -8.18 3.03 -10.77
CA SER A 30 -7.51 2.17 -9.79
C SER A 30 -6.20 1.62 -10.35
N SER A 31 -6.12 1.33 -11.65
CA SER A 31 -4.86 0.94 -12.31
C SER A 31 -3.81 2.04 -12.23
N ILE A 32 -4.19 3.31 -12.52
CA ILE A 32 -3.27 4.45 -12.40
C ILE A 32 -2.76 4.58 -10.96
N ILE A 33 -3.65 4.44 -9.97
CA ILE A 33 -3.25 4.48 -8.56
C ILE A 33 -2.25 3.36 -8.24
N GLY A 34 -2.45 2.16 -8.76
CA GLY A 34 -1.49 1.07 -8.63
C GLY A 34 -0.11 1.44 -9.18
N ILE A 35 -0.05 1.94 -10.42
CA ILE A 35 1.21 2.34 -11.08
C ILE A 35 1.92 3.46 -10.30
N VAL A 36 1.19 4.50 -9.89
CA VAL A 36 1.76 5.59 -9.09
C VAL A 36 2.25 5.09 -7.74
N THR A 37 1.52 4.13 -7.14
CA THR A 37 1.95 3.50 -5.89
C THR A 37 3.28 2.76 -6.06
N VAL A 38 3.47 2.02 -7.16
CA VAL A 38 4.76 1.35 -7.44
C VAL A 38 5.90 2.37 -7.41
N ALA A 39 5.76 3.47 -8.15
CA ALA A 39 6.80 4.50 -8.23
C ALA A 39 7.05 5.14 -6.85
N PHE A 40 6.00 5.51 -6.12
CA PHE A 40 6.12 6.13 -4.81
C PHE A 40 6.75 5.18 -3.78
N SER A 41 6.26 3.94 -3.71
CA SER A 41 6.79 2.91 -2.81
C SER A 41 8.25 2.58 -3.13
N MET A 42 8.62 2.44 -4.40
CA MET A 42 10.02 2.20 -4.78
C MET A 42 10.95 3.31 -4.32
N VAL A 43 10.55 4.58 -4.50
CA VAL A 43 11.32 5.73 -3.99
C VAL A 43 11.38 5.71 -2.47
N TYR A 44 10.25 5.49 -1.80
CA TYR A 44 10.16 5.44 -0.35
C TYR A 44 11.08 4.37 0.25
N GLU A 45 11.01 3.14 -0.26
CA GLU A 45 11.82 2.01 0.19
C GLU A 45 13.32 2.23 -0.08
N THR A 46 13.66 2.72 -1.28
CA THR A 46 15.07 2.97 -1.65
C THR A 46 15.69 4.06 -0.79
N VAL A 47 14.94 5.12 -0.49
CA VAL A 47 15.44 6.24 0.30
C VAL A 47 15.50 5.87 1.79
N LEU A 48 14.40 5.39 2.37
CA LEU A 48 14.34 5.19 3.82
C LEU A 48 14.95 3.87 4.26
N GLY A 49 14.65 2.78 3.56
CA GLY A 49 15.20 1.45 3.84
C GLY A 49 16.62 1.28 3.30
N GLY A 50 16.84 1.67 2.04
CA GLY A 50 18.14 1.52 1.37
C GLY A 50 19.18 2.56 1.81
N TYR A 51 18.93 3.84 1.55
CA TYR A 51 19.91 4.91 1.75
C TYR A 51 20.07 5.31 3.23
N PHE A 52 18.96 5.57 3.93
CA PHE A 52 19.01 5.93 5.35
C PHE A 52 19.11 4.73 6.29
N GLY A 53 18.90 3.51 5.79
CA GLY A 53 19.01 2.29 6.60
C GLY A 53 18.06 2.29 7.81
N LEU A 54 16.88 2.90 7.70
CA LEU A 54 15.94 3.06 8.83
C LEU A 54 15.21 1.76 9.18
N TYR A 55 15.12 0.84 8.23
CA TYR A 55 14.57 -0.49 8.42
C TYR A 55 15.04 -1.43 7.30
N TYR A 56 14.97 -2.74 7.54
CA TYR A 56 15.21 -3.76 6.53
C TYR A 56 14.13 -4.85 6.57
N TYR A 57 13.97 -5.56 5.47
CA TYR A 57 13.08 -6.72 5.36
C TYR A 57 13.87 -8.00 5.60
N LEU A 58 13.40 -8.86 6.51
CA LEU A 58 13.91 -10.20 6.82
C LEU A 58 15.40 -10.25 7.22
N ASN A 59 16.30 -10.07 6.25
CA ASN A 59 17.73 -10.01 6.48
C ASN A 59 18.35 -8.84 5.70
N PRO A 60 19.40 -8.18 6.22
CA PRO A 60 20.00 -7.01 5.55
C PRO A 60 20.62 -7.30 4.17
N LYS A 61 21.07 -8.54 3.90
CA LYS A 61 21.75 -8.90 2.65
C LYS A 61 20.78 -8.99 1.48
N ASP A 62 19.59 -9.53 1.73
CA ASP A 62 18.57 -9.81 0.72
C ASP A 62 17.38 -8.83 0.80
N SER A 63 17.39 -7.92 1.79
CA SER A 63 16.31 -6.95 2.07
C SER A 63 15.83 -6.21 0.82
N ILE A 64 16.75 -5.83 -0.08
CA ILE A 64 16.43 -5.08 -1.29
C ILE A 64 15.41 -5.84 -2.15
N ILE A 65 15.56 -7.15 -2.30
CA ILE A 65 14.66 -7.97 -3.11
C ILE A 65 13.25 -7.96 -2.51
N TYR A 66 13.15 -8.08 -1.19
CA TYR A 66 11.87 -8.09 -0.47
C TYR A 66 11.19 -6.71 -0.46
N MET A 67 11.96 -5.63 -0.32
CA MET A 67 11.47 -4.26 -0.47
C MET A 67 10.90 -4.02 -1.86
N VAL A 68 11.63 -4.42 -2.91
CA VAL A 68 11.19 -4.27 -4.31
C VAL A 68 9.92 -5.08 -4.58
N LEU A 69 9.85 -6.33 -4.11
CA LEU A 69 8.67 -7.17 -4.25
C LEU A 69 7.45 -6.55 -3.55
N SER A 70 7.63 -6.00 -2.35
CA SER A 70 6.56 -5.33 -1.61
C SER A 70 6.13 -4.02 -2.27
N ALA A 71 7.09 -3.25 -2.80
CA ALA A 71 6.83 -2.02 -3.55
C ALA A 71 6.05 -2.25 -4.86
N ILE A 72 6.28 -3.37 -5.54
CA ILE A 72 5.64 -3.66 -6.83
C ILE A 72 4.33 -4.43 -6.68
N LEU A 73 4.23 -5.32 -5.69
CA LEU A 73 3.10 -6.25 -5.59
C LEU A 73 2.21 -5.95 -4.40
N LEU A 74 2.78 -5.77 -3.20
CA LEU A 74 2.02 -5.66 -1.96
C LEU A 74 1.28 -4.32 -1.87
N TYR A 75 2.03 -3.22 -1.87
CA TYR A 75 1.45 -1.88 -1.67
C TYR A 75 0.51 -1.44 -2.81
N PRO A 76 0.84 -1.68 -4.09
CA PRO A 76 -0.07 -1.36 -5.18
C PRO A 76 -1.37 -2.14 -5.10
N ALA A 77 -1.33 -3.43 -4.76
CA ALA A 77 -2.54 -4.24 -4.59
C ALA A 77 -3.42 -3.70 -3.46
N LEU A 78 -2.83 -3.35 -2.30
CA LEU A 78 -3.56 -2.74 -1.19
C LEU A 78 -4.21 -1.40 -1.58
N ASN A 79 -3.50 -0.52 -2.28
CA ASN A 79 -4.04 0.76 -2.72
C ASN A 79 -5.12 0.61 -3.82
N ILE A 80 -5.00 -0.40 -4.69
CA ILE A 80 -6.04 -0.78 -5.64
C ILE A 80 -7.30 -1.22 -4.88
N ILE A 81 -7.19 -2.15 -3.93
CA ILE A 81 -8.33 -2.60 -3.12
C ILE A 81 -8.97 -1.40 -2.41
N TYR A 82 -8.16 -0.56 -1.77
CA TYR A 82 -8.61 0.65 -1.10
C TYR A 82 -9.46 1.54 -2.03
N THR A 83 -8.96 1.82 -3.23
CA THR A 83 -9.66 2.68 -4.20
C THR A 83 -10.87 2.02 -4.84
N MET A 84 -10.85 0.70 -5.03
CA MET A 84 -12.00 -0.06 -5.50
C MET A 84 -13.17 0.14 -4.54
N PHE A 85 -12.97 0.02 -3.23
CA PHE A 85 -14.06 0.13 -2.24
C PHE A 85 -14.28 1.55 -1.68
N LEU A 86 -13.59 2.55 -2.22
CA LEU A 86 -13.70 3.93 -1.74
C LEU A 86 -15.15 4.46 -1.84
N PRO A 87 -15.76 4.91 -0.71
CA PRO A 87 -17.12 5.41 -0.72
C PRO A 87 -17.31 6.70 -1.53
N LYS A 88 -18.50 6.89 -2.11
CA LYS A 88 -18.85 8.13 -2.84
C LYS A 88 -19.20 9.31 -1.92
N LYS A 89 -19.75 9.02 -0.72
CA LYS A 89 -20.22 10.03 0.24
C LYS A 89 -19.04 10.59 1.05
N LYS A 90 -18.87 11.92 1.09
CA LYS A 90 -17.77 12.61 1.81
C LYS A 90 -17.61 12.16 3.27
N LYS A 91 -18.72 12.05 4.01
CA LYS A 91 -18.69 11.61 5.43
C LYS A 91 -18.21 10.16 5.60
N ALA A 92 -18.54 9.28 4.65
CA ALA A 92 -18.12 7.88 4.70
C ALA A 92 -16.66 7.67 4.29
N ILE A 93 -16.09 8.60 3.51
CA ILE A 93 -14.67 8.54 3.10
C ILE A 93 -13.76 8.62 4.31
N LEU A 94 -13.95 9.62 5.19
CA LEU A 94 -13.08 9.80 6.35
C LEU A 94 -13.06 8.56 7.26
N GLY A 95 -14.24 8.00 7.57
CA GLY A 95 -14.33 6.79 8.39
C GLY A 95 -13.67 5.58 7.71
N TYR A 96 -13.90 5.40 6.40
CA TYR A 96 -13.28 4.32 5.63
C TYR A 96 -11.75 4.44 5.60
N THR A 97 -11.22 5.63 5.30
CA THR A 97 -9.78 5.89 5.28
C THR A 97 -9.15 5.70 6.66
N ALA A 98 -9.80 6.18 7.73
CA ALA A 98 -9.30 5.99 9.09
C ALA A 98 -9.25 4.50 9.46
N THR A 99 -10.31 3.73 9.19
CA THR A 99 -10.33 2.28 9.42
C THR A 99 -9.23 1.58 8.63
N TRP A 100 -9.03 1.97 7.37
CA TRP A 100 -7.99 1.39 6.52
C TRP A 100 -6.58 1.70 7.04
N MET A 101 -6.33 2.93 7.49
CA MET A 101 -5.06 3.30 8.13
C MET A 101 -4.80 2.50 9.40
N ILE A 102 -5.83 2.28 10.23
CA ILE A 102 -5.71 1.45 11.43
C ILE A 102 -5.34 0.01 11.04
N ALA A 103 -6.00 -0.55 10.02
CA ALA A 103 -5.68 -1.89 9.52
C ALA A 103 -4.22 -1.98 9.03
N MET A 104 -3.72 -0.94 8.35
CA MET A 104 -2.33 -0.88 7.90
C MET A 104 -1.33 -0.80 9.05
N LEU A 105 -1.62 0.02 10.07
CA LEU A 105 -0.79 0.09 11.29
C LEU A 105 -0.75 -1.25 12.03
N ILE A 106 -1.89 -1.96 12.10
CA ILE A 106 -1.96 -3.31 12.67
C ILE A 106 -1.12 -4.28 11.83
N PHE A 107 -1.22 -4.21 10.50
CA PHE A 107 -0.44 -5.05 9.59
C PHE A 107 1.08 -4.81 9.72
N GLU A 108 1.50 -3.54 9.83
CA GLU A 108 2.89 -3.16 10.10
C GLU A 108 3.34 -3.72 11.45
N TYR A 109 2.53 -3.56 12.50
CA TYR A 109 2.84 -4.10 13.83
C TYR A 109 3.06 -5.62 13.81
N PHE A 110 2.20 -6.37 13.12
CA PHE A 110 2.41 -7.82 12.94
C PHE A 110 3.66 -8.15 12.13
N SER A 111 3.97 -7.34 11.11
CA SER A 111 5.19 -7.49 10.29
C SER A 111 6.46 -7.27 11.12
N VAL A 112 6.41 -6.38 12.12
CA VAL A 112 7.52 -6.16 13.06
C VAL A 112 7.66 -7.30 14.04
N ILE A 113 6.55 -7.75 14.65
CA ILE A 113 6.58 -8.89 15.59
C ILE A 113 7.05 -10.17 14.91
N SER A 114 6.63 -10.40 13.67
CA SER A 114 7.00 -11.60 12.93
C SER A 114 8.46 -11.58 12.44
N GLY A 115 9.18 -10.47 12.63
CA GLY A 115 10.54 -10.27 12.12
C GLY A 115 10.60 -9.99 10.61
N THR A 116 9.46 -9.86 9.93
CA THR A 116 9.43 -9.57 8.50
C THR A 116 9.98 -8.19 8.18
N VAL A 117 9.67 -7.20 9.02
CA VAL A 117 10.23 -5.84 8.93
C VAL A 117 10.96 -5.55 10.24
N VAL A 118 12.23 -5.21 10.15
CA VAL A 118 13.06 -4.89 11.33
C VAL A 118 13.42 -3.42 11.29
N PHE A 119 12.96 -2.68 12.29
CA PHE A 119 13.29 -1.27 12.47
C PHE A 119 14.65 -1.12 13.14
N THR A 120 15.54 -0.38 12.48
CA THR A 120 16.89 -0.07 12.97
C THR A 120 16.96 1.37 13.47
N GLY A 121 16.39 2.31 12.72
CA GLY A 121 16.29 3.73 13.06
C GLY A 121 14.87 4.30 12.93
N TRP A 122 13.95 3.56 12.34
CA TRP A 122 12.56 3.97 12.18
C TRP A 122 11.80 3.89 13.51
N LYS A 123 11.06 4.95 13.83
CA LYS A 123 10.11 4.96 14.96
C LYS A 123 8.69 4.89 14.41
N PRO A 124 7.95 3.78 14.61
CA PRO A 124 6.61 3.64 14.05
C PRO A 124 5.65 4.76 14.50
N PHE A 125 5.78 5.22 15.75
CA PHE A 125 5.16 6.47 16.17
C PHE A 125 6.21 7.59 16.28
N PRO A 126 6.01 8.76 15.62
CA PRO A 126 4.84 9.16 14.82
C PRO A 126 4.95 8.82 13.33
N TRP A 127 6.08 8.30 12.86
CA TRP A 127 6.42 8.34 11.44
C TRP A 127 5.55 7.44 10.56
N SER A 128 5.20 6.22 11.00
CA SER A 128 4.30 5.36 10.22
C SER A 128 2.90 5.96 10.10
N VAL A 129 2.41 6.63 11.15
CA VAL A 129 1.14 7.36 11.11
C VAL A 129 1.18 8.46 10.05
N VAL A 130 2.25 9.26 10.04
CA VAL A 130 2.44 10.32 9.03
C VAL A 130 2.51 9.73 7.62
N THR A 131 3.27 8.65 7.43
CA THR A 131 3.37 7.95 6.14
C THR A 131 2.00 7.51 5.64
N TYR A 132 1.16 6.91 6.49
CA TYR A 132 -0.19 6.51 6.07
C TYR A 132 -1.11 7.71 5.80
N ILE A 133 -1.06 8.78 6.59
CA ILE A 133 -1.82 10.01 6.32
C ILE A 133 -1.46 10.55 4.94
N VAL A 134 -0.17 10.73 4.67
CA VAL A 134 0.32 11.26 3.38
C VAL A 134 -0.07 10.32 2.25
N THR A 135 0.08 9.01 2.44
CA THR A 135 -0.25 7.99 1.44
C THR A 135 -1.71 8.06 1.03
N TYR A 136 -2.63 7.97 1.98
CA TYR A 136 -4.05 7.96 1.65
C TYR A 136 -4.58 9.33 1.24
N LEU A 137 -3.92 10.42 1.65
CA LEU A 137 -4.21 11.76 1.14
C LEU A 137 -3.91 11.86 -0.35
N TRP A 138 -2.69 11.50 -0.79
CA TRP A 138 -2.36 11.60 -2.21
C TRP A 138 -3.16 10.60 -3.05
N VAL A 139 -3.37 9.37 -2.56
CA VAL A 139 -4.21 8.37 -3.25
C VAL A 139 -5.63 8.90 -3.46
N TYR A 140 -6.22 9.50 -2.42
CA TYR A 140 -7.54 10.11 -2.50
C TYR A 140 -7.59 11.26 -3.51
N LEU A 141 -6.62 12.18 -3.46
CA LEU A 141 -6.58 13.35 -4.33
C LEU A 141 -6.46 12.95 -5.80
N ILE A 142 -5.55 12.03 -6.13
CA ILE A 142 -5.37 11.54 -7.50
C ILE A 142 -6.64 10.80 -7.96
N TYR A 143 -7.17 9.88 -7.15
CA TYR A 143 -8.37 9.13 -7.51
C TYR A 143 -9.58 10.05 -7.75
N ARG A 144 -9.74 11.09 -6.95
CA ARG A 144 -10.83 12.06 -7.10
C ARG A 144 -10.64 12.94 -8.32
N TYR A 145 -9.41 13.41 -8.57
CA TYR A 145 -9.07 14.17 -9.77
C TYR A 145 -9.39 13.37 -11.04
N LEU A 146 -8.96 12.11 -11.10
CA LEU A 146 -9.26 11.22 -12.22
C LEU A 146 -10.76 10.88 -12.35
N SER A 147 -11.50 10.85 -11.23
CA SER A 147 -12.95 10.62 -11.25
C SER A 147 -13.76 11.83 -11.72
N ASN A 148 -13.26 13.04 -11.48
CA ASN A 148 -13.94 14.28 -11.91
C ASN A 148 -13.68 14.59 -13.39
N LYS A 149 -12.53 14.19 -13.94
CA LYS A 149 -12.34 14.19 -15.39
C LYS A 149 -13.17 13.04 -15.98
N ARG A 150 -14.15 13.35 -16.83
CA ARG A 150 -14.69 12.37 -17.79
C ARG A 150 -13.51 11.95 -18.67
N LEU A 151 -12.75 10.95 -18.25
CA LEU A 151 -11.82 10.25 -19.12
C LEU A 151 -12.70 9.44 -20.07
N SER A 152 -13.09 10.08 -21.19
CA SER A 152 -13.80 9.44 -22.28
C SER A 152 -12.80 8.55 -23.05
N LEU A 153 -12.29 7.51 -22.40
CA LEU A 153 -11.71 6.40 -23.13
C LEU A 153 -12.88 5.52 -23.56
N LYS A 154 -13.58 5.97 -24.60
CA LYS A 154 -14.33 5.07 -25.47
C LYS A 154 -13.26 4.22 -26.15
N LEU A 155 -13.00 3.03 -25.61
CA LEU A 155 -12.43 1.95 -26.39
C LEU A 155 -13.56 1.49 -27.32
N SER A 156 -13.57 2.05 -28.53
CA SER A 156 -14.35 1.56 -29.67
C SER A 156 -13.74 0.28 -30.20
#